data_AF-A0A2N1VBL9-F1
#
_entry.id   AF-A0A2N1VBL9-F1
#
_cell.length_a   1.000
_cell.length_b   1.000
_cell.length_c   1.000
_cell.angle_alpha   90.00
_cell.angle_beta   90.00
_cell.angle_gamma   90.00
#
_symmetry.space_group_name_H-M   'P 1'
#
loop_
_entity.id
_entity.type
_entity.pdbx_description
1 polymer ?
#
loop_
_entity_poly.entity_id
_entity_poly.type
_entity_poly.pdbx_seq_one_letter_code
_entity_poly.pdbx_strand_id
1 'polypeptide(L)'
;ISTLNSFIFLSATTFGRDFVFKFKKNAKENKISMYTRLGLIFSAVISVALAYFIQSVISIWYLIGSICIPGIILLVFGAYYIKFRVSREFALVEITGGVVASLGWFFLKGELAQNSILIEVEPMIAGLLFVSIVHLIGIIKLNASFSLSVKQKEK
;
A
#
# COMPACT_ATOMS: atom_id res chain seq x y z
N ILE A 1 8.75 -26.14 -3.52
CA ILE A 1 7.94 -26.44 -2.31
C ILE A 1 8.28 -25.51 -1.14
N SER A 2 9.55 -25.37 -0.75
CA SER A 2 9.96 -24.48 0.37
C SER A 2 9.47 -23.02 0.24
N THR A 3 9.70 -22.38 -0.92
CA THR A 3 9.25 -20.99 -1.18
C THR A 3 7.74 -20.79 -1.03
N LEU A 4 6.95 -21.74 -1.52
CA LEU A 4 5.49 -21.71 -1.43
C LEU A 4 5.02 -21.83 0.03
N ASN A 5 5.64 -22.72 0.81
CA ASN A 5 5.33 -22.87 2.24
C ASN A 5 5.67 -21.60 3.02
N SER A 6 6.80 -20.95 2.71
CA SER A 6 7.19 -19.68 3.35
C SER A 6 6.21 -18.55 3.01
N PHE A 7 5.79 -18.40 1.75
CA PHE A 7 4.86 -17.35 1.36
C PHE A 7 3.45 -17.56 1.91
N ILE A 8 2.91 -18.78 1.86
CA ILE A 8 1.58 -19.04 2.41
C ILE A 8 1.55 -18.82 3.93
N PHE A 9 2.63 -19.18 4.63
CA PHE A 9 2.77 -18.92 6.06
C PHE A 9 2.89 -17.43 6.37
N LEU A 10 3.65 -16.68 5.57
CA LEU A 10 3.77 -15.22 5.71
C LEU A 10 2.40 -14.56 5.50
N SER A 11 1.69 -14.88 4.42
CA SER A 11 0.33 -14.37 4.18
C SER A 11 -0.64 -14.72 5.31
N ALA A 12 -0.58 -15.95 5.82
CA ALA A 12 -1.43 -16.41 6.91
C ALA A 12 -1.17 -15.69 8.23
N THR A 13 0.10 -15.43 8.56
CA THR A 13 0.47 -14.71 9.79
C THR A 13 0.10 -13.22 9.70
N THR A 14 0.31 -12.59 8.54
CA THR A 14 -0.14 -11.22 8.28
C THR A 14 -1.66 -11.13 8.37
N PHE A 15 -2.41 -12.02 7.71
CA PHE A 15 -3.87 -12.00 7.78
C PHE A 15 -4.38 -12.25 9.21
N GLY A 16 -3.86 -13.27 9.88
CA GLY A 16 -4.26 -13.63 11.24
C GLY A 16 -4.00 -12.51 12.26
N ARG A 17 -2.87 -11.80 12.15
CA ARG A 17 -2.48 -10.76 13.11
C ARG A 17 -2.96 -9.35 12.75
N ASP A 18 -2.96 -8.98 11.48
CA ASP A 18 -3.29 -7.61 11.08
C ASP A 18 -4.79 -7.43 10.83
N PHE A 19 -5.48 -8.48 10.38
CA PHE A 19 -6.93 -8.45 10.15
C PHE A 19 -7.68 -9.13 11.30
N VAL A 20 -7.55 -10.44 11.46
CA VAL A 20 -8.40 -11.23 12.38
C VAL A 20 -8.27 -10.78 13.84
N PHE A 21 -7.04 -10.51 14.29
CA PHE A 21 -6.79 -10.05 15.66
C PHE A 21 -7.35 -8.65 15.92
N LYS A 22 -7.17 -7.68 14.99
CA LYS A 22 -7.66 -6.31 15.15
C LYS A 22 -9.18 -6.19 15.05
N PHE A 23 -9.84 -7.02 14.24
CA PHE A 23 -11.30 -7.04 14.11
C PHE A 23 -12.00 -7.65 15.34
N LYS A 24 -11.31 -8.44 16.15
CA LYS A 24 -11.91 -9.13 17.29
C LYS A 24 -11.67 -8.36 18.59
N LYS A 25 -12.72 -7.70 19.10
CA LYS A 25 -12.70 -6.86 20.32
C LYS A 25 -12.16 -7.53 21.59
N ASN A 26 -12.13 -8.87 21.66
CA ASN A 26 -11.61 -9.68 22.77
C ASN A 26 -10.55 -10.69 22.32
N ALA A 27 -9.60 -10.26 21.49
CA ALA A 27 -8.52 -11.11 21.03
C ALA A 27 -7.54 -11.44 22.17
N LYS A 28 -7.61 -12.67 22.69
CA LYS A 28 -6.58 -13.21 23.60
C LYS A 28 -5.37 -13.64 22.78
N GLU A 29 -4.15 -13.25 23.18
CA GLU A 29 -2.90 -13.68 22.52
C GLU A 29 -2.77 -15.20 22.43
N ASN A 30 -3.33 -15.94 23.40
CA ASN A 30 -3.34 -17.40 23.38
C ASN A 30 -4.09 -18.01 22.18
N LYS A 31 -4.81 -17.21 21.39
CA LYS A 31 -5.50 -17.65 20.16
C LYS A 31 -4.76 -17.26 18.87
N ILE A 32 -3.57 -16.66 18.93
CA ILE A 32 -2.80 -16.27 17.73
C ILE A 32 -2.55 -17.47 16.81
N SER A 33 -2.17 -18.64 17.36
CA SER A 33 -1.98 -19.86 16.56
C SER A 33 -3.24 -20.27 15.81
N MET A 34 -4.43 -20.12 16.43
CA MET A 34 -5.71 -20.40 15.77
C MET A 34 -5.99 -19.41 14.63
N TYR A 35 -5.68 -18.12 14.82
CA TYR A 35 -5.85 -17.11 13.78
C TYR A 35 -4.90 -17.31 12.59
N THR A 36 -3.66 -17.73 12.85
CA THR A 36 -2.74 -18.11 11.77
C THR A 36 -3.24 -19.33 11.00
N ARG A 37 -3.81 -20.35 11.67
CA ARG A 37 -4.42 -21.51 10.97
C ARG A 37 -5.60 -21.10 10.09
N LEU A 38 -6.44 -20.18 10.56
CA LEU A 38 -7.51 -19.60 9.72
C LEU A 38 -6.93 -18.81 8.54
N GLY A 39 -5.87 -18.05 8.77
CA GLY A 39 -5.12 -17.36 7.72
C GLY A 39 -4.56 -18.32 6.67
N LEU A 40 -4.05 -19.50 7.07
CA LEU A 40 -3.54 -20.51 6.14
C LEU A 40 -4.66 -21.02 5.21
N ILE A 41 -5.81 -21.37 5.77
CA ILE A 41 -6.97 -21.82 4.98
C ILE A 41 -7.41 -20.71 4.02
N PHE A 42 -7.51 -19.48 4.51
CA PHE A 42 -7.93 -18.33 3.71
C PHE A 42 -6.94 -18.04 2.56
N SER A 43 -5.64 -17.98 2.85
CA SER A 43 -4.60 -17.78 1.83
C SER A 43 -4.55 -18.92 0.82
N ALA A 44 -4.77 -20.17 1.24
CA ALA A 44 -4.84 -21.32 0.33
C ALA A 44 -6.02 -21.19 -0.64
N VAL A 45 -7.21 -20.89 -0.12
CA VAL A 45 -8.43 -20.73 -0.93
C VAL A 45 -8.27 -19.59 -1.94
N ILE A 46 -7.77 -18.43 -1.52
CA ILE A 46 -7.54 -17.29 -2.41
C ILE A 46 -6.49 -17.61 -3.47
N SER A 47 -5.39 -18.26 -3.08
CA SER A 47 -4.32 -18.64 -4.02
C SER A 47 -4.84 -19.57 -5.10
N VAL A 48 -5.60 -20.61 -4.74
CA VAL A 48 -6.21 -21.55 -5.70
C VAL A 48 -7.22 -20.83 -6.61
N ALA A 49 -8.06 -19.95 -6.05
CA ALA A 49 -9.01 -19.17 -6.83
C ALA A 49 -8.30 -18.25 -7.84
N LEU A 50 -7.29 -17.50 -7.40
CA LEU A 50 -6.50 -16.63 -8.29
C LEU A 50 -5.76 -17.42 -9.38
N ALA A 51 -5.19 -18.57 -9.04
CA ALA A 51 -4.52 -19.44 -10.01
C ALA A 51 -5.49 -20.00 -11.06
N TYR A 52 -6.75 -20.20 -10.71
CA TYR A 52 -7.79 -20.62 -11.64
C TYR A 52 -8.24 -19.49 -12.57
N PHE A 53 -8.48 -18.28 -12.03
CA PHE A 53 -8.99 -17.15 -12.82
C PHE A 53 -7.92 -16.43 -13.64
N ILE A 54 -6.70 -16.35 -13.15
CA ILE A 54 -5.62 -15.58 -13.78
C ILE A 54 -4.47 -16.51 -14.13
N GLN A 55 -4.37 -16.83 -15.42
CA GLN A 55 -3.39 -17.80 -15.93
C GLN A 55 -1.98 -17.19 -16.06
N SER A 56 -1.87 -15.86 -16.14
CA SER A 56 -0.59 -15.15 -16.27
C SER A 56 -0.11 -14.62 -14.92
N VAL A 57 0.92 -15.25 -14.36
CA VAL A 57 1.59 -14.80 -13.13
C VAL A 57 2.18 -13.40 -13.30
N ILE A 58 2.77 -13.14 -14.48
CA ILE A 58 3.41 -11.86 -14.81
C ILE A 58 2.38 -10.74 -14.72
N SER A 59 1.18 -10.93 -15.27
CA SER A 59 0.11 -9.93 -15.25
C SER A 59 -0.36 -9.60 -13.84
N ILE A 60 -0.43 -10.59 -12.93
CA ILE A 60 -0.79 -10.35 -11.52
C ILE A 60 0.24 -9.44 -10.85
N TRP A 61 1.53 -9.74 -11.03
CA TRP A 61 2.61 -9.02 -10.36
C TRP A 61 2.77 -7.60 -10.91
N TYR A 62 2.58 -7.41 -12.22
CA TYR A 62 2.53 -6.06 -12.80
C TYR A 62 1.33 -5.26 -12.28
N LEU A 63 0.12 -5.84 -12.30
CA LEU A 63 -1.08 -5.15 -11.84
C LEU A 63 -0.96 -4.73 -10.36
N ILE A 64 -0.60 -5.67 -9.49
CA ILE A 64 -0.48 -5.40 -8.05
C ILE A 64 0.65 -4.41 -7.76
N GLY A 65 1.77 -4.52 -8.46
CA GLY A 65 2.92 -3.63 -8.30
C GLY A 65 2.58 -2.21 -8.73
N SER A 66 2.01 -2.04 -9.92
CA SER A 66 1.68 -0.72 -10.46
C SER A 66 0.63 0.03 -9.63
N ILE A 67 -0.24 -0.67 -8.91
CA ILE A 67 -1.29 -0.04 -8.09
C ILE A 67 -0.80 0.20 -6.65
N CYS A 68 -0.13 -0.75 -6.03
CA CYS A 68 0.19 -0.69 -4.59
C CYS A 68 1.51 0.03 -4.28
N ILE A 69 2.54 -0.13 -5.12
CA ILE A 69 3.86 0.48 -4.89
C ILE A 69 3.82 2.00 -4.75
N PRO A 70 3.12 2.77 -5.63
CA PRO A 70 3.20 4.23 -5.57
C PRO A 70 2.71 4.81 -4.24
N GLY A 71 1.69 4.21 -3.61
CA GLY A 71 1.14 4.68 -2.33
C GLY A 71 2.04 4.45 -1.11
N ILE A 72 3.06 3.59 -1.22
CA ILE A 72 3.87 3.14 -0.07
C ILE A 72 5.34 3.59 -0.19
N ILE A 73 5.87 3.73 -1.41
CA ILE A 73 7.32 3.87 -1.65
C ILE A 73 7.93 5.09 -0.94
N LEU A 74 7.29 6.27 -1.01
CA LEU A 74 7.81 7.48 -0.36
C LEU A 74 7.66 7.44 1.17
N LEU A 75 6.61 6.80 1.69
CA LEU A 75 6.43 6.61 3.13
C LEU A 75 7.49 5.69 3.73
N VAL A 76 7.85 4.63 3.01
CA VAL A 76 8.96 3.75 3.41
C VAL A 76 10.26 4.56 3.42
N PHE A 77 10.52 5.36 2.39
CA PHE A 77 11.70 6.23 2.35
C PHE A 77 11.73 7.22 3.53
N GLY A 78 10.59 7.85 3.84
CA GLY A 78 10.42 8.74 4.99
C GLY A 78 10.51 8.05 6.36
N ALA A 79 10.36 6.72 6.41
CA ALA A 79 10.59 5.94 7.62
C ALA A 79 12.09 5.74 7.91
N TYR A 80 12.92 5.63 6.86
CA TYR A 80 14.38 5.53 6.98
C TYR A 80 15.04 6.90 7.21
N TYR A 81 14.54 7.96 6.58
CA TYR A 81 15.12 9.30 6.65
C TYR A 81 14.18 10.29 7.32
N ILE A 82 14.55 10.75 8.52
CA ILE A 82 13.71 11.64 9.35
C ILE A 82 13.29 12.94 8.63
N LYS A 83 14.14 13.45 7.71
CA LYS A 83 13.89 14.67 6.93
C LYS A 83 12.73 14.50 5.92
N PHE A 84 12.43 13.27 5.52
CA PHE A 84 11.37 12.93 4.55
C PHE A 84 10.13 12.35 5.25
N ARG A 85 10.04 12.45 6.57
CA ARG A 85 8.86 12.01 7.31
C ARG A 85 7.71 12.99 7.06
N VAL A 86 6.51 12.45 6.87
CA VAL A 86 5.25 13.21 6.77
C VAL A 86 4.35 12.93 7.97
N SER A 87 3.37 13.81 8.21
CA SER A 87 2.38 13.58 9.27
C SER A 87 1.44 12.42 8.93
N ARG A 88 0.76 11.86 9.95
CA ARG A 88 -0.19 10.75 9.80
C ARG A 88 -1.28 11.01 8.76
N GLU A 89 -1.84 12.22 8.72
CA GLU A 89 -2.91 12.58 7.78
C GLU A 89 -2.41 12.50 6.32
N PHE A 90 -1.23 13.05 6.04
CA PHE A 90 -0.62 12.96 4.71
C PHE A 90 -0.25 11.52 4.35
N ALA A 91 0.25 10.74 5.30
CA ALA A 91 0.55 9.32 5.07
C ALA A 91 -0.70 8.52 4.68
N LEU A 92 -1.85 8.80 5.29
CA LEU A 92 -3.11 8.16 4.90
C LEU A 92 -3.52 8.56 3.48
N VAL A 93 -3.43 9.86 3.15
CA VAL A 93 -3.74 10.37 1.80
C VAL A 93 -2.80 9.81 0.74
N GLU A 94 -1.51 9.63 1.03
CA GLU A 94 -0.55 9.02 0.11
C GLU A 94 -0.91 7.56 -0.19
N ILE A 95 -1.20 6.76 0.84
CA ILE A 95 -1.56 5.35 0.67
C ILE A 95 -2.87 5.23 -0.13
N THR A 96 -3.93 5.89 0.33
CA THR A 96 -5.25 5.73 -0.30
C THR A 96 -5.31 6.45 -1.64
N GLY A 97 -4.79 7.66 -1.72
CA GLY A 97 -4.83 8.48 -2.92
C GLY A 97 -3.90 7.96 -4.02
N GLY A 98 -2.72 7.41 -3.67
CA GLY A 98 -1.84 6.76 -4.64
C GLY A 98 -2.50 5.56 -5.31
N VAL A 99 -3.15 4.69 -4.52
CA VAL A 99 -3.90 3.54 -5.03
C VAL A 99 -5.07 3.98 -5.90
N VAL A 100 -5.87 4.96 -5.44
CA VAL A 100 -7.02 5.48 -6.18
C VAL A 100 -6.59 6.16 -7.49
N ALA A 101 -5.50 6.93 -7.48
CA ALA A 101 -4.97 7.58 -8.67
C ALA A 101 -4.47 6.56 -9.70
N SER A 102 -3.74 5.53 -9.25
CA SER A 102 -3.30 4.44 -10.14
C SER A 102 -4.47 3.64 -10.70
N LEU A 103 -5.45 3.27 -9.88
CA LEU A 103 -6.65 2.58 -10.34
C LEU A 103 -7.48 3.43 -11.30
N GLY A 104 -7.67 4.72 -10.96
CA GLY A 104 -8.37 5.68 -11.80
C GLY A 104 -7.73 5.77 -13.18
N TRP A 105 -6.40 5.90 -13.25
CA TRP A 105 -5.68 5.90 -14.52
C TRP A 105 -5.82 4.58 -15.27
N PHE A 106 -5.74 3.43 -14.58
CA PHE A 106 -5.88 2.12 -15.20
C PHE A 106 -7.22 1.96 -15.94
N PHE A 107 -8.33 2.40 -15.35
CA PHE A 107 -9.65 2.34 -16.00
C PHE A 107 -9.84 3.42 -17.07
N LEU A 108 -9.45 4.67 -16.78
CA LEU A 108 -9.64 5.81 -17.69
C LEU A 108 -8.77 5.73 -18.95
N LYS A 109 -7.61 5.08 -18.86
CA LYS A 109 -6.69 4.88 -19.99
C LYS A 109 -7.36 4.18 -21.17
N GLY A 110 -8.28 3.24 -20.92
CA GLY A 110 -8.98 2.52 -21.99
C GLY A 110 -9.90 3.42 -22.84
N GLU A 111 -10.48 4.45 -22.24
CA GLU A 111 -11.44 5.34 -22.91
C GLU A 111 -10.77 6.57 -23.54
N LEU A 112 -9.79 7.16 -22.85
CA LEU A 112 -9.17 8.42 -23.26
C LEU A 112 -8.06 8.26 -24.30
N ALA A 113 -7.45 7.08 -24.41
CA ALA A 113 -6.20 6.92 -25.14
C ALA A 113 -6.37 6.40 -26.57
N GLN A 114 -7.55 6.54 -27.19
CA GLN A 114 -7.80 6.04 -28.54
C GLN A 114 -6.88 6.66 -29.63
N ASN A 115 -6.21 7.80 -29.38
CA ASN A 115 -5.36 8.49 -30.38
C ASN A 115 -4.13 9.25 -29.79
N SER A 116 -3.49 8.81 -28.70
CA SER A 116 -2.43 9.63 -28.07
C SER A 116 -1.31 8.87 -27.36
N ILE A 117 -0.14 9.53 -27.24
CA ILE A 117 1.04 9.17 -26.43
C ILE A 117 0.70 8.77 -24.97
N LEU A 118 -0.46 9.20 -24.46
CA LEU A 118 -0.97 8.87 -23.14
C LEU A 118 -1.27 7.37 -22.95
N ILE A 119 -1.36 6.58 -24.02
CA ILE A 119 -1.53 5.12 -23.93
C ILE A 119 -0.28 4.41 -23.42
N GLU A 120 0.90 5.02 -23.48
CA GLU A 120 2.13 4.40 -22.98
C GLU A 120 2.32 4.64 -21.49
N VAL A 121 1.59 5.61 -20.90
CA VAL A 121 1.71 5.92 -19.48
C VAL A 121 1.14 4.77 -18.65
N GLU A 122 1.99 4.22 -17.79
CA GLU A 122 1.62 3.16 -16.85
C GLU A 122 0.85 3.72 -15.65
N PRO A 123 -0.13 2.97 -15.09
CA PRO A 123 -0.85 3.35 -13.87
C PRO A 123 0.05 3.71 -12.68
N MET A 124 1.24 3.10 -12.62
CA MET A 124 2.24 3.38 -11.60
C MET A 124 2.69 4.84 -11.64
N ILE A 125 2.92 5.38 -12.84
CA ILE A 125 3.43 6.75 -13.03
C ILE A 125 2.38 7.76 -12.55
N ALA A 126 1.11 7.54 -12.89
CA ALA A 126 0.01 8.40 -12.45
C ALA A 126 -0.12 8.45 -10.92
N GLY A 127 -0.07 7.29 -10.26
CA GLY A 127 -0.09 7.22 -8.79
C GLY A 127 1.14 7.85 -8.16
N LEU A 128 2.33 7.60 -8.73
CA LEU A 128 3.58 8.13 -8.18
C LEU A 128 3.68 9.65 -8.30
N LEU A 129 3.17 10.23 -9.38
CA LEU A 129 3.05 11.68 -9.54
C LEU A 129 2.14 12.28 -8.46
N PHE A 130 0.96 11.69 -8.26
CA PHE A 130 0.03 12.12 -7.22
C PHE A 130 0.69 12.08 -5.83
N VAL A 131 1.29 10.93 -5.48
CA VAL A 131 1.92 10.73 -4.17
C VAL A 131 3.11 11.67 -3.98
N SER A 132 3.92 11.91 -5.02
CA SER A 132 5.05 12.83 -4.95
C SER A 132 4.61 14.26 -4.63
N ILE A 133 3.51 14.73 -5.25
CA ILE A 133 2.94 16.06 -4.96
C ILE A 133 2.46 16.15 -3.51
N VAL A 134 1.68 15.15 -3.07
CA VAL A 134 1.16 15.11 -1.69
C VAL A 134 2.30 15.06 -0.67
N HIS A 135 3.34 14.27 -0.94
CA HIS A 135 4.48 14.09 -0.04
C HIS A 135 5.29 15.38 0.11
N LEU A 136 5.55 16.10 -0.98
CA LEU A 136 6.24 17.40 -0.95
C LEU A 136 5.46 18.42 -0.11
N ILE A 137 4.13 18.49 -0.30
CA ILE A 137 3.26 19.35 0.51
C ILE A 137 3.32 18.92 1.99
N GLY A 138 3.31 17.63 2.26
CA GLY A 138 3.41 17.06 3.60
C GLY A 138 4.69 17.46 4.33
N ILE A 139 5.84 17.38 3.66
CA ILE A 139 7.15 17.78 4.23
C ILE A 139 7.17 19.28 4.53
N ILE A 140 6.72 20.12 3.58
CA ILE A 140 6.71 21.59 3.76
C ILE A 140 5.85 21.97 4.96
N LYS A 141 4.66 21.38 5.09
CA LYS A 141 3.73 21.68 6.19
C LYS A 141 4.24 21.19 7.55
N LEU A 142 4.91 20.04 7.60
CA LEU A 142 5.51 19.52 8.82
C LEU A 142 6.65 20.43 9.32
N ASN A 143 7.54 20.86 8.42
CA ASN A 143 8.65 21.75 8.77
C ASN A 143 8.16 23.12 9.26
N ALA A 144 7.11 23.67 8.64
CA ALA A 144 6.49 24.92 9.10
C ALA A 144 5.90 24.79 10.52
N SER A 145 5.23 23.68 10.81
CA SER A 145 4.69 23.40 12.15
C SER A 145 5.80 23.28 13.21
N PHE A 146 6.93 22.66 12.88
CA PHE A 146 8.05 22.51 13.80
C PHE A 146 8.69 23.85 14.16
N SER A 147 8.90 24.72 13.15
CA SER A 147 9.45 26.07 13.35
C SER A 147 8.61 26.95 14.28
N LEU A 148 7.28 26.89 14.16
CA LEU A 148 6.36 27.66 15.01
C LEU A 148 6.39 27.21 16.48
N SER A 149 6.53 25.91 16.74
CA SER A 149 6.58 25.37 18.10
C SER A 149 7.86 25.78 18.85
N VAL A 150 8.99 25.88 18.15
CA VAL A 150 10.26 26.34 18.76
C VAL A 150 10.15 27.81 19.18
N LYS A 151 9.59 28.66 18.31
CA LYS A 151 9.46 30.10 18.55
C LYS A 151 8.50 30.46 19.70
N GLN A 152 7.57 29.56 20.05
CA GLN A 152 6.69 29.72 21.21
C GLN A 152 7.33 29.32 22.54
N LYS A 153 8.37 28.48 22.55
CA LYS A 153 9.09 28.10 23.77
C LYS A 153 10.15 29.11 24.20
N GLU A 154 10.57 29.98 23.29
CA GLU A 154 11.56 31.04 23.54
C GLU A 154 10.93 32.35 24.04
N LYS A 155 9.60 32.42 24.16
CA LYS A 155 8.86 33.53 24.76
C LYS A 155 8.29 33.13 26.11
#